data_AF-A0A353CZV6-F1
#
_entry.id   AF-A0A353CZV6-F1
#
_cell.length_a   1.000
_cell.length_b   1.000
_cell.length_c   1.000
_cell.angle_alpha   90.00
_cell.angle_beta   90.00
_cell.angle_gamma   90.00
#
_symmetry.space_group_name_H-M   'P 1'
#
loop_
_entity.id
_entity.type
_entity.pdbx_description
1 polymer ?
#
loop_
_entity_poly.entity_id
_entity_poly.type
_entity_poly.pdbx_seq_one_letter_code
_entity_poly.pdbx_strand_id
1 'polypeptide(L)'
;MDIVWVGIAFVLGFLASLVRLPPLVGYLIAGFVLAAMGVTLDDTLRNFADLGVTLLLFTIGLKLRPASLLKAEVWATASLHMIVT
;
A
#
# COMPACT_ATOMS: atom_id res chain seq x y z
N MET A 1 -18.12 -7.56 9.94
CA MET A 1 -17.29 -8.63 10.57
C MET A 1 -15.82 -8.30 10.33
N ASP A 2 -15.47 -7.04 10.54
CA ASP A 2 -14.41 -6.37 9.75
C ASP A 2 -13.12 -6.24 10.59
N ILE A 3 -13.33 -6.10 11.89
CA ILE A 3 -12.29 -6.08 12.93
C ILE A 3 -11.52 -7.41 12.96
N VAL A 4 -12.16 -8.54 12.65
CA VAL A 4 -11.49 -9.85 12.63
C VAL A 4 -10.44 -9.91 11.52
N TRP A 5 -10.76 -9.40 10.32
CA TRP A 5 -9.83 -9.37 9.19
C TRP A 5 -8.67 -8.40 9.42
N VAL A 6 -8.95 -7.23 9.99
CA VAL A 6 -7.90 -6.28 10.40
C VAL A 6 -7.01 -6.88 11.50
N GLY A 7 -7.60 -7.61 12.45
CA GLY A 7 -6.86 -8.34 13.49
C GLY A 7 -5.93 -9.41 12.91
N ILE A 8 -6.39 -10.19 11.93
CA ILE A 8 -5.57 -11.19 11.24
C ILE A 8 -4.39 -10.53 10.51
N ALA A 9 -4.65 -9.45 9.78
CA ALA A 9 -3.59 -8.68 9.14
C ALA A 9 -2.59 -8.14 10.16
N PHE A 10 -3.07 -7.58 11.28
CA PHE A 10 -2.21 -7.09 12.35
C PHE A 10 -1.33 -8.17 12.96
N VAL A 11 -1.90 -9.34 13.27
CA VAL A 11 -1.17 -10.49 13.84
C VAL A 11 -0.12 -11.01 12.87
N LEU A 12 -0.45 -11.16 11.59
CA LEU A 12 0.51 -11.60 10.57
C LEU A 12 1.63 -10.57 10.34
N GLY A 13 1.32 -9.27 10.33
CA GLY A 13 2.33 -8.21 10.27
C GLY A 13 3.23 -8.18 11.50
N PHE A 14 2.67 -8.43 12.68
CA PHE A 14 3.42 -8.54 13.93
C PHE A 14 4.35 -9.76 13.93
N LEU A 15 3.86 -10.92 13.49
CA LEU A 15 4.68 -12.12 13.31
C LEU A 15 5.80 -11.91 12.28
N ALA A 16 5.51 -11.23 11.17
CA ALA A 16 6.54 -10.90 10.16
C ALA A 16 7.63 -10.00 10.77
N SER A 17 7.26 -9.03 11.60
CA SER A 17 8.20 -8.17 12.33
C SER A 17 9.11 -8.98 13.27
N LEU A 18 8.58 -10.01 13.94
CA LEU A 18 9.36 -10.91 14.80
C LEU A 18 10.47 -11.66 14.03
N VAL A 19 10.24 -11.99 12.76
CA VAL A 19 11.20 -12.68 11.89
C VAL A 19 12.12 -11.69 11.15
N ARG A 20 12.16 -10.41 11.57
CA ARG A 20 12.94 -9.31 10.95
C ARG A 20 12.53 -8.97 9.51
N LEU A 21 11.34 -9.37 9.09
CA LEU A 21 10.78 -8.94 7.81
C LEU A 21 10.01 -7.63 8.00
N PRO A 22 9.94 -6.76 6.97
CA PRO A 22 9.07 -5.59 7.01
C PRO A 22 7.62 -6.00 7.29
N PRO A 23 6.91 -5.35 8.23
CA PRO A 23 5.52 -5.69 8.55
C PRO A 23 4.58 -5.67 7.34
N LEU A 24 4.92 -4.85 6.33
CA LEU A 24 4.22 -4.75 5.06
C LEU A 24 4.07 -6.12 4.36
N VAL A 25 5.09 -6.99 4.46
CA VAL A 25 5.04 -8.35 3.91
C VAL A 25 3.94 -9.16 4.61
N GLY A 26 3.84 -9.08 5.94
CA GLY A 26 2.81 -9.78 6.70
C GLY A 26 1.40 -9.28 6.41
N TYR A 27 1.22 -7.95 6.31
CA TYR A 27 -0.07 -7.36 5.91
C TYR A 27 -0.49 -7.80 4.50
N LEU A 28 0.46 -7.86 3.57
CA LEU A 28 0.21 -8.23 2.18
C LEU A 28 -0.15 -9.73 2.05
N ILE A 29 0.57 -10.60 2.77
CA ILE A 29 0.25 -12.04 2.83
C ILE A 29 -1.15 -12.25 3.39
N ALA A 30 -1.51 -11.57 4.48
CA ALA A 30 -2.85 -11.64 5.05
C ALA A 30 -3.92 -11.26 4.00
N GLY A 31 -3.73 -10.13 3.31
CA GLY A 31 -4.64 -9.66 2.28
C GLY A 31 -4.79 -10.64 1.11
N PHE A 32 -3.68 -11.23 0.62
CA PHE A 32 -3.72 -12.23 -0.46
C PHE A 32 -4.43 -13.52 -0.04
N VAL A 33 -4.17 -14.01 1.18
CA VAL A 33 -4.84 -15.21 1.72
C VAL A 33 -6.34 -14.96 1.86
N LEU A 34 -6.73 -13.80 2.39
CA LEU A 34 -8.14 -13.40 2.54
C LEU A 34 -8.84 -13.27 1.19
N ALA A 35 -8.18 -12.64 0.21
CA ALA A 35 -8.70 -12.53 -1.15
C ALA A 35 -8.87 -13.91 -1.82
N ALA A 36 -7.90 -14.82 -1.65
CA ALA A 36 -7.98 -16.18 -2.18
C ALA A 36 -9.10 -17.01 -1.55
N MET A 37 -9.46 -16.72 -0.29
CA MET A 37 -10.61 -17.31 0.40
C MET A 37 -11.96 -16.72 -0.03
N GLY A 38 -11.98 -15.73 -0.93
CA GLY A 38 -13.20 -15.08 -1.41
C GLY A 38 -13.80 -14.07 -0.42
N VAL A 39 -13.01 -13.62 0.56
CA VAL A 39 -13.45 -12.57 1.50
C VAL A 39 -13.51 -11.24 0.76
N THR A 40 -14.71 -10.69 0.63
CA THR A 40 -14.92 -9.35 0.06
C THR A 40 -14.69 -8.29 1.13
N LEU A 41 -14.15 -7.14 0.72
CA LEU A 41 -14.13 -5.96 1.60
C LEU A 41 -15.56 -5.43 1.73
N ASP A 42 -16.05 -5.36 2.97
CA ASP A 42 -17.26 -4.60 3.28
C ASP A 42 -17.06 -3.10 3.00
N ASP A 43 -18.15 -2.40 2.66
CA ASP A 43 -18.14 -0.99 2.26
C ASP A 43 -17.42 -0.09 3.27
N THR A 44 -17.54 -0.40 4.56
CA THR A 44 -16.88 0.37 5.63
C THR A 44 -15.37 0.26 5.53
N LEU A 45 -14.83 -0.96 5.36
CA LEU A 45 -13.38 -1.19 5.28
C LEU A 45 -12.81 -0.62 3.97
N ARG A 46 -13.58 -0.66 2.88
CA ARG A 46 -13.25 0.00 1.62
C ARG A 46 -13.11 1.52 1.79
N ASN A 47 -14.06 2.17 2.45
CA ASN A 47 -13.97 3.61 2.74
C ASN A 47 -12.74 3.97 3.58
N PHE A 48 -12.39 3.16 4.59
CA PHE A 48 -11.17 3.36 5.37
C PHE A 48 -9.90 3.19 4.54
N ALA A 49 -9.86 2.20 3.64
CA ALA A 49 -8.73 2.00 2.73
C ALA A 49 -8.58 3.20 1.78
N ASP A 50 -9.67 3.68 1.20
CA ASP A 50 -9.68 4.82 0.28
C ASP A 50 -9.24 6.11 0.99
N LEU A 51 -9.70 6.35 2.22
CA LEU A 51 -9.21 7.45 3.06
C LEU A 51 -7.71 7.31 3.37
N GLY A 52 -7.26 6.12 3.74
CA GLY A 52 -5.85 5.86 4.03
C GLY A 52 -4.95 6.14 2.83
N VAL A 53 -5.33 5.64 1.64
CA VAL A 53 -4.62 5.91 0.38
C VAL A 53 -4.67 7.40 0.01
N THR A 54 -5.82 8.05 0.18
CA THR A 54 -5.96 9.49 -0.08
C THR A 54 -5.02 10.30 0.81
N LEU A 55 -4.97 10.01 2.11
CA LEU A 55 -4.06 10.67 3.04
C LEU A 55 -2.59 10.38 2.74
N LEU A 56 -2.26 9.14 2.33
CA LEU A 56 -0.92 8.76 1.90
C LEU A 56 -0.48 9.57 0.67
N LEU A 57 -1.30 9.57 -0.38
CA LEU A 57 -1.03 10.32 -1.62
C LEU A 57 -1.01 11.83 -1.37
N PHE A 58 -1.88 12.35 -0.50
CA PHE A 58 -1.87 13.74 -0.08
C PHE A 58 -0.56 14.10 0.62
N THR A 59 -0.08 13.24 1.53
CA THR A 59 1.20 13.45 2.24
C THR A 59 2.39 13.37 1.27
N ILE A 60 2.36 12.43 0.34
CA ILE A 60 3.36 12.32 -0.74
C ILE A 60 3.35 13.61 -1.57
N GLY A 61 2.16 14.10 -1.94
CA GLY A 61 1.95 15.36 -2.65
C GLY A 61 2.49 16.57 -1.89
N LEU A 62 2.27 16.66 -0.58
CA LEU A 62 2.76 17.75 0.27
C LEU A 62 4.30 17.77 0.38
N LYS A 63 4.94 16.60 0.37
CA LYS A 63 6.40 16.47 0.33
C LYS A 63 6.98 16.66 -1.07
N LEU A 64 6.15 16.56 -2.12
CA LEU A 64 6.57 16.63 -3.50
C LEU A 64 6.80 18.08 -3.94
N ARG A 65 7.97 18.34 -4.52
CA ARG A 65 8.28 19.65 -5.10
C ARG A 65 7.89 19.64 -6.58
N PRO A 66 6.94 20.45 -7.06
CA PRO A 66 6.51 20.44 -8.46
C PRO A 66 7.67 20.77 -9.42
N ALA A 67 8.60 21.64 -9.02
CA ALA A 67 9.81 21.92 -9.78
C ALA A 67 10.73 20.69 -9.95
N SER A 68 10.70 19.73 -9.03
CA SER A 68 11.47 18.49 -9.14
C SER A 68 10.85 17.53 -10.16
N LEU A 69 9.52 17.53 -10.30
CA LEU A 69 8.82 16.72 -11.30
C LEU A 69 9.01 17.24 -12.72
N LEU A 70 9.20 18.55 -12.90
CA LEU A 70 9.40 19.18 -14.21
C LEU A 70 10.85 19.08 -14.73
N LYS A 71 11.78 18.51 -13.94
CA LYS A 71 13.15 18.30 -14.39
C LYS A 71 13.21 17.27 -15.52
N ALA A 72 13.91 17.62 -16.59
CA ALA A 72 14.13 16.74 -17.75
C ALA A 72 14.74 15.39 -17.35
N GLU A 73 15.57 15.36 -16.31
CA GLU A 73 16.17 14.13 -15.73
C GLU A 73 15.10 13.14 -15.23
N VAL A 74 14.03 13.64 -14.60
CA VAL A 74 12.94 12.81 -14.07
C VAL A 74 12.06 12.29 -15.19
N TRP A 75 11.77 13.12 -16.20
CA TRP A 75 11.00 12.69 -17.37
C TRP A 75 11.77 11.70 -18.23
N ALA A 76 13.07 11.93 -18.45
CA ALA A 76 13.91 11.02 -19.23
C ALA A 76 14.02 9.65 -18.55
N THR A 77 14.29 9.62 -17.23
CA THR A 77 14.36 8.36 -16.48
C THR A 77 13.01 7.64 -16.46
N ALA A 78 11.89 8.34 -16.22
CA ALA A 78 10.56 7.76 -16.23
C ALA A 78 10.15 7.19 -17.59
N SER A 79 10.31 7.97 -18.67
CA SER A 79 9.99 7.52 -20.04
C SER A 79 10.88 6.37 -20.48
N LEU A 80 12.17 6.39 -20.15
CA LEU A 80 13.08 5.30 -20.48
C LEU A 80 12.67 4.01 -19.75
N HIS A 81 12.30 4.09 -18.46
CA HIS A 81 11.88 2.93 -17.69
C HIS A 81 10.60 2.30 -18.26
N MET A 82 9.61 3.12 -18.65
CA MET A 82 8.38 2.64 -19.30
C MET A 82 8.57 2.00 -20.68
N ILE A 83 9.65 2.34 -21.38
CA ILE A 83 9.97 1.74 -22.70
C ILE A 83 10.77 0.45 -22.55
N VAL A 84 11.61 0.36 -21.51
CA VAL A 84 12.52 -0.76 -21.29
C VAL A 84 11.90 -1.88 -20.43
N THR A 85 10.95 -1.56 -19.54
CA THR A 85 10.23 -2.51 -18.66
C THR A 85 8.76 -2.55 -19.02
#